data_AF-A0A7J4F9E7-F1
#
_entry.id   AF-A0A7J4F9E7-F1
#
_cell.length_a   1.000
_cell.length_b   1.000
_cell.length_c   1.000
_cell.angle_alpha   90.00
_cell.angle_beta   90.00
_cell.angle_gamma   90.00
#
_symmetry.space_group_name_H-M   'P 1'
#
loop_
_entity.id
_entity.type
_entity.pdbx_description
1 polymer ?
#
loop_
_entity_poly.entity_id
_entity_poly.type
_entity_poly.pdbx_seq_one_letter_code
_entity_poly.pdbx_strand_id
1 'polypeptide(L)'
;ELKRRHPDVPFEMVDVDRHPDLAARHGVESVPAVIVVRDGDVMQRFTGPVQRARVETLIDLGERVESFARLTGTTIRNSVLRKVVGMRGRCPCRPIFHCPCPLAAKDILRAGSCYCGLFKRAGHP
;
A
#
# COMPACT_ATOMS: atom_id res chain seq x y z
N GLU A 1 -0.98 9.32 -17.91
CA GLU A 1 -0.84 10.44 -16.96
C GLU A 1 -0.41 10.00 -15.56
N LEU A 2 -1.03 8.99 -14.92
CA LEU A 2 -0.56 8.45 -13.62
C LEU A 2 0.94 8.12 -13.61
N LYS A 3 1.42 7.33 -14.58
CA LYS A 3 2.85 7.04 -14.78
C LYS A 3 3.75 8.28 -14.87
N ARG A 4 3.24 9.40 -15.40
CA ARG A 4 4.00 10.66 -15.51
C ARG A 4 4.08 11.39 -14.17
N ARG A 5 3.03 11.30 -13.34
CA ARG A 5 2.95 11.94 -12.02
C ARG A 5 3.66 11.14 -10.92
N HIS A 6 3.77 9.83 -11.11
CA HIS A 6 4.42 8.92 -10.17
C HIS A 6 5.52 8.12 -10.90
N PRO A 7 6.63 8.78 -11.27
CA PRO A 7 7.71 8.14 -12.05
C PRO A 7 8.41 7.01 -11.28
N ASP A 8 8.38 7.06 -9.95
CA ASP A 8 9.02 6.07 -9.07
C ASP A 8 8.16 4.81 -8.84
N VAL A 9 6.94 4.78 -9.38
CA VAL A 9 6.03 3.64 -9.29
C VAL A 9 6.03 2.91 -10.63
N PRO A 10 6.45 1.63 -10.69
CA PRO A 10 6.38 0.84 -11.91
C PRO A 10 4.93 0.62 -12.36
N PHE A 11 4.67 0.85 -13.65
CA PHE A 11 3.41 0.50 -14.30
C PHE A 11 3.68 -0.50 -15.42
N GLU A 12 3.02 -1.65 -15.33
CA GLU A 12 3.11 -2.72 -16.31
C GLU A 12 1.72 -3.02 -16.87
N MET A 13 1.61 -3.11 -18.19
CA MET A 13 0.42 -3.61 -18.86
C MET A 13 0.66 -5.07 -19.22
N VAL A 14 -0.24 -5.94 -18.78
CA VAL A 14 -0.13 -7.38 -18.98
C VAL A 14 -1.28 -7.84 -19.86
N ASP A 15 -0.95 -8.55 -20.93
CA ASP A 15 -1.91 -9.30 -21.74
C ASP A 15 -2.21 -10.63 -21.03
N VAL A 16 -3.41 -10.76 -20.47
CA VAL A 16 -3.80 -11.94 -19.67
C VAL A 16 -3.97 -13.20 -20.51
N ASP A 17 -4.28 -13.06 -21.81
CA ASP A 17 -4.45 -14.20 -22.72
C ASP A 17 -3.09 -14.84 -23.02
N ARG A 18 -2.02 -14.03 -23.03
CA ARG A 18 -0.63 -14.50 -23.18
C ARG A 18 0.01 -14.95 -21.87
N HIS A 19 -0.55 -14.55 -20.73
CA HIS A 19 -0.01 -14.84 -19.39
C HIS A 19 -1.09 -15.43 -18.44
N PRO A 20 -1.73 -16.56 -18.81
CA PRO A 20 -2.85 -17.13 -18.04
C PRO A 20 -2.46 -17.52 -16.62
N ASP A 21 -1.24 -18.04 -16.40
CA ASP A 21 -0.75 -18.38 -15.06
C ASP A 21 -0.63 -17.15 -14.15
N LEU A 22 -0.19 -16.02 -14.72
CA LEU A 22 -0.07 -14.77 -13.98
C LEU A 22 -1.46 -14.22 -13.62
N ALA A 23 -2.39 -14.25 -14.58
CA ALA A 23 -3.78 -13.89 -14.37
C ALA A 23 -4.41 -14.74 -13.25
N ALA A 24 -4.24 -16.07 -13.29
CA ALA A 24 -4.73 -16.99 -12.27
C ALA A 24 -4.10 -16.73 -10.89
N ARG A 25 -2.77 -16.60 -10.79
CA ARG A 25 -2.08 -16.29 -9.53
C ARG A 25 -2.57 -15.00 -8.89
N HIS A 26 -2.91 -14.00 -9.70
CA HIS A 26 -3.41 -12.72 -9.20
C HIS A 26 -4.94 -12.66 -9.08
N GLY A 27 -5.67 -13.70 -9.48
CA GLY A 27 -7.13 -13.77 -9.40
C GLY A 27 -7.84 -12.85 -10.39
N VAL A 28 -7.29 -12.70 -11.60
CA VAL A 28 -7.92 -11.93 -12.69
C VAL A 28 -8.88 -12.85 -13.45
N GLU A 29 -10.18 -12.67 -13.21
CA GLU A 29 -11.25 -13.44 -13.86
C GLU A 29 -11.92 -12.68 -15.02
N SER A 30 -11.73 -11.35 -15.08
CA SER A 30 -12.29 -10.50 -16.13
C SER A 30 -11.39 -9.29 -16.38
N VAL A 31 -11.41 -8.80 -17.62
CA VAL A 31 -10.71 -7.58 -18.05
C VAL A 31 -11.69 -6.44 -18.32
N PRO A 32 -11.30 -5.17 -18.10
CA PRO A 32 -10.02 -4.73 -17.55
C PRO A 32 -9.91 -4.96 -16.03
N ALA A 33 -8.69 -5.17 -15.53
CA ALA A 33 -8.39 -5.24 -14.10
C ALA A 33 -7.12 -4.43 -13.77
N VAL A 34 -7.09 -3.83 -12.59
CA VAL A 34 -5.91 -3.13 -12.05
C VAL A 34 -5.56 -3.72 -10.70
N ILE A 35 -4.30 -4.13 -10.55
CA ILE A 35 -3.79 -4.76 -9.33
C ILE A 35 -2.63 -3.92 -8.81
N VAL A 36 -2.72 -3.51 -7.55
CA VAL A 36 -1.66 -2.79 -6.85
C VAL A 36 -0.90 -3.79 -6.00
N VAL A 37 0.41 -3.89 -6.23
CA VAL A 37 1.31 -4.83 -5.55
C VAL A 37 2.41 -4.06 -4.84
N ARG A 38 2.83 -4.54 -3.67
CA ARG A 38 3.99 -4.05 -2.91
C ARG A 38 4.76 -5.24 -2.36
N ASP A 39 6.06 -5.33 -2.62
CA ASP A 39 6.91 -6.43 -2.15
C ASP A 39 6.33 -7.83 -2.43
N GLY A 40 5.70 -8.01 -3.60
CA GLY A 40 5.01 -9.25 -4.00
C GLY A 40 3.61 -9.44 -3.41
N ASP A 41 3.20 -8.64 -2.42
CA ASP A 41 1.88 -8.70 -1.80
C ASP A 41 0.85 -7.83 -2.54
N VAL A 42 -0.32 -8.40 -2.86
CA VAL A 42 -1.44 -7.65 -3.45
C VAL A 42 -2.07 -6.72 -2.41
N MET A 43 -1.92 -5.41 -2.58
CA MET A 43 -2.51 -4.40 -1.71
C MET A 43 -3.98 -4.13 -2.03
N GLN A 44 -4.32 -4.06 -3.32
CA GLN A 44 -5.69 -3.84 -3.79
C GLN A 44 -5.91 -4.45 -5.16
N ARG A 45 -7.15 -4.87 -5.42
CA ARG A 45 -7.63 -5.26 -6.75
C ARG A 45 -8.81 -4.37 -7.16
N PHE A 46 -8.82 -3.97 -8.42
CA PHE A 46 -9.96 -3.33 -9.06
C PHE A 46 -10.36 -4.18 -10.26
N THR A 47 -11.59 -4.68 -10.25
CA THR A 47 -12.18 -5.42 -11.36
C THR A 47 -13.10 -4.48 -12.13
N GLY A 48 -12.97 -4.47 -13.45
CA GLY A 48 -13.71 -3.57 -14.34
C GLY A 48 -13.11 -2.15 -14.40
N PRO A 49 -13.81 -1.22 -15.07
CA PRO A 49 -13.36 0.16 -15.22
C PRO A 49 -13.12 0.83 -13.86
N VAL A 50 -11.91 1.33 -13.64
CA VAL A 50 -11.53 2.02 -12.40
C VAL A 50 -11.32 3.52 -12.66
N GLN A 51 -11.88 4.35 -11.77
CA GLN A 51 -11.58 5.78 -11.79
C GLN A 51 -10.12 6.03 -11.41
N ARG A 52 -9.44 6.81 -12.23
CA ARG A 52 -8.04 7.23 -12.01
C ARG A 52 -7.77 7.69 -10.57
N ALA A 53 -8.64 8.53 -10.02
CA ALA A 53 -8.50 9.07 -8.67
C ALA A 53 -8.38 7.98 -7.59
N ARG A 54 -9.04 6.83 -7.76
CA ARG A 54 -8.95 5.71 -6.80
C ARG A 54 -7.58 5.06 -6.80
N VAL A 55 -6.96 4.93 -7.98
CA VAL A 55 -5.59 4.40 -8.11
C VAL A 55 -4.60 5.42 -7.56
N GLU A 56 -4.79 6.70 -7.87
CA GLU A 56 -3.96 7.82 -7.39
C GLU A 56 -3.93 7.90 -5.86
N THR A 57 -5.09 7.81 -5.18
CA THR A 57 -5.15 7.80 -3.71
C THR A 57 -4.33 6.65 -3.08
N LEU A 58 -4.26 5.49 -3.74
CA LEU A 58 -3.44 4.38 -3.23
C LEU A 58 -1.96 4.62 -3.40
N ILE A 59 -1.56 5.22 -4.54
CA ILE A 59 -0.18 5.60 -4.77
C ILE A 59 0.25 6.65 -3.74
N ASP A 60 -0.55 7.70 -3.56
CA ASP A 60 -0.29 8.76 -2.57
C ASP A 60 -0.21 8.21 -1.14
N LEU A 61 -1.01 7.19 -0.80
CA LEU A 61 -0.91 6.50 0.48
C LEU A 61 0.41 5.73 0.60
N GLY A 62 0.79 4.98 -0.45
CA GLY A 62 2.05 4.25 -0.51
C GLY A 62 3.25 5.18 -0.32
N GLU A 63 3.33 6.25 -1.11
CA GLU A 63 4.41 7.25 -1.05
C GLU A 63 4.53 7.88 0.34
N ARG A 64 3.41 8.26 0.97
CA ARG A 64 3.40 8.80 2.35
C ARG A 64 3.90 7.78 3.37
N VAL A 65 3.45 6.53 3.26
CA VAL A 65 3.85 5.45 4.18
C VAL A 65 5.34 5.12 4.00
N GLU A 66 5.82 4.97 2.76
CA GLU A 66 7.23 4.73 2.44
C GLU A 66 8.14 5.87 2.92
N SER A 67 7.74 7.12 2.66
CA SER A 67 8.51 8.29 3.08
C SER A 67 8.64 8.36 4.60
N PHE A 68 7.55 8.09 5.32
CA PHE A 68 7.58 8.06 6.78
C PHE A 68 8.43 6.91 7.33
N ALA A 69 8.33 5.72 6.73
CA ALA A 69 9.14 4.57 7.12
C ALA A 69 10.64 4.87 6.97
N ARG A 70 11.03 5.47 5.85
CA ARG A 70 12.40 5.93 5.59
C ARG A 70 12.87 6.95 6.63
N LEU A 71 12.08 7.99 6.89
CA LEU A 71 12.42 9.04 7.87
C LEU A 71 12.57 8.52 9.30
N THR A 72 11.81 7.48 9.65
CA THR A 72 11.81 6.91 11.02
C THR A 72 12.73 5.70 11.19
N GLY A 73 13.39 5.25 10.11
CA GLY A 73 14.20 4.04 10.12
C GLY A 73 13.38 2.80 10.47
N THR A 74 12.16 2.70 9.96
CA THR A 74 11.26 1.57 10.20
C THR A 74 10.97 0.76 8.95
N THR A 75 10.59 -0.50 9.16
CA THR A 75 10.02 -1.39 8.15
C THR A 75 8.50 -1.26 8.16
N ILE A 76 7.87 -1.59 7.02
CA ILE A 76 6.41 -1.54 6.85
C ILE A 76 5.86 -2.96 6.82
N ARG A 77 4.91 -3.27 7.70
CA ARG A 77 4.23 -4.55 7.75
C ARG A 77 3.07 -4.61 6.77
N ASN A 78 3.24 -5.33 5.65
CA ASN A 78 2.24 -5.47 4.58
C ASN A 78 0.85 -5.91 5.06
N SER A 79 0.77 -6.80 6.05
CA SER A 79 -0.50 -7.25 6.61
C SER A 79 -1.30 -6.12 7.27
N VAL A 80 -0.63 -5.11 7.84
CA VAL A 80 -1.28 -3.92 8.41
C VAL A 80 -1.52 -2.88 7.31
N LEU A 81 -0.61 -2.73 6.36
CA LEU A 81 -0.79 -1.79 5.24
C LEU A 81 -2.05 -2.13 4.45
N ARG A 82 -2.30 -3.43 4.21
CA ARG A 82 -3.52 -3.90 3.56
C ARG A 82 -4.79 -3.50 4.32
N LYS A 83 -4.75 -3.52 5.66
CA LYS A 83 -5.85 -3.00 6.50
C LYS A 83 -6.02 -1.50 6.33
N VAL A 84 -4.92 -0.72 6.31
CA VAL A 84 -4.94 0.73 6.08
C VAL A 84 -5.54 1.06 4.71
N VAL A 85 -5.16 0.32 3.67
CA VAL A 85 -5.73 0.42 2.32
C VAL A 85 -7.24 0.16 2.33
N GLY A 86 -7.69 -0.93 2.96
CA GLY A 86 -9.11 -1.23 3.14
C GLY A 86 -9.86 -0.17 3.95
N MET A 87 -9.17 0.50 4.88
CA MET A 87 -9.69 1.61 5.68
C MET A 87 -9.54 2.97 5.00
N ARG A 88 -9.28 3.00 3.68
CA ARG A 88 -9.14 4.23 2.87
C ARG A 88 -8.06 5.17 3.42
N GLY A 89 -6.94 4.61 3.86
CA GLY A 89 -5.82 5.34 4.43
C GLY A 89 -5.95 5.67 5.91
N ARG A 90 -7.08 5.38 6.57
CA ARG A 90 -7.23 5.62 8.02
C ARG A 90 -6.43 4.61 8.84
N CYS A 91 -5.91 5.07 9.97
CA CYS A 91 -5.10 4.26 10.86
C CYS A 91 -5.97 3.22 11.60
N PRO A 92 -5.64 1.91 11.58
CA PRO A 92 -6.46 0.89 12.22
C PRO A 92 -6.65 1.06 13.73
N CYS A 93 -5.64 1.57 14.43
CA CYS A 93 -5.71 1.76 15.89
C CYS A 93 -6.22 3.13 16.31
N ARG A 94 -6.20 4.13 15.42
CA ARG A 94 -6.69 5.49 15.68
C ARG A 94 -7.43 6.01 14.44
N PRO A 95 -8.64 5.49 14.16
CA PRO A 95 -9.32 5.71 12.88
C PRO A 95 -9.65 7.16 12.55
N ILE A 96 -9.60 8.06 13.53
CA ILE A 96 -9.74 9.51 13.32
C ILE A 96 -8.60 10.11 12.50
N PHE A 97 -7.45 9.44 12.42
CA PHE A 97 -6.27 9.91 11.68
C PHE A 97 -6.04 9.08 10.43
N HIS A 98 -5.54 9.72 9.38
CA HIS A 98 -4.90 9.02 8.26
C HIS A 98 -3.51 8.53 8.66
N CYS A 99 -3.08 7.43 8.06
CA CYS A 99 -1.75 6.88 8.25
C CYS A 99 -0.73 7.63 7.37
N PRO A 100 0.48 7.96 7.86
CA PRO A 100 0.92 7.85 9.26
C PRO A 100 0.17 8.82 10.18
N CYS A 101 -0.29 8.34 11.34
CA CYS A 101 -0.98 9.21 12.29
C CYS A 101 0.04 10.12 13.03
N PRO A 102 -0.38 11.27 13.58
CA PRO A 102 0.52 12.21 14.27
C PRO A 102 1.28 11.61 15.46
N LEU A 103 0.74 10.53 16.05
CA LEU A 103 1.33 9.85 17.20
C LEU A 103 2.29 8.71 16.82
N ALA A 104 2.39 8.34 15.54
CA ALA A 104 3.17 7.19 15.10
C ALA A 104 4.66 7.33 15.45
N ALA A 105 5.26 8.50 15.22
CA ALA A 105 6.67 8.72 15.54
C ALA A 105 6.93 8.62 17.05
N LYS A 106 6.03 9.18 17.87
CA LYS A 106 6.10 9.08 19.33
C LYS A 106 5.97 7.64 19.82
N ASP A 107 5.06 6.87 19.24
CA ASP A 107 4.90 5.45 19.55
C ASP A 107 6.19 4.68 19.20
N ILE A 108 6.75 4.91 18.00
CA ILE A 108 7.99 4.26 17.54
C ILE A 108 9.17 4.59 18.45
N LEU A 109 9.29 5.84 18.91
CA LEU A 109 10.35 6.22 19.85
C LEU A 109 10.24 5.50 21.20
N ARG A 110 9.01 5.20 21.64
CA ARG A 110 8.74 4.58 22.95
C ARG A 110 8.79 3.06 22.92
N ALA A 111 8.26 2.45 21.86
CA ALA A 111 7.98 1.01 21.79
C ALA A 111 8.52 0.36 20.50
N GLY A 112 9.38 1.08 19.75
CA GLY A 112 9.97 0.66 18.48
C GLY A 112 8.99 0.34 17.35
N SER A 113 7.70 0.57 17.56
CA SER A 113 6.65 0.40 16.55
C SER A 113 5.54 1.43 16.75
N CYS A 114 4.78 1.73 15.69
CA CYS A 114 3.54 2.47 15.86
C CYS A 114 2.47 1.55 16.50
N TYR A 115 1.44 2.12 17.11
CA TYR A 115 0.48 1.33 17.89
C TYR A 115 -0.22 0.20 17.10
N CYS A 116 -0.54 0.38 15.81
CA CYS A 116 -1.09 -0.71 14.98
C CYS A 116 -0.02 -1.68 14.42
N GLY A 117 1.26 -1.39 14.67
CA GLY A 117 2.41 -2.13 14.18
C GLY A 117 2.57 -2.09 12.66
N LEU A 118 2.09 -1.03 11.99
CA LEU A 118 2.42 -0.82 10.58
C LEU A 118 3.91 -0.54 10.41
N PHE A 119 4.44 0.39 11.20
CA PHE A 119 5.83 0.79 11.22
C PHE A 119 6.53 0.07 12.37
N LYS A 120 7.63 -0.63 12.11
CA LYS A 120 8.42 -1.34 13.14
C LYS A 120 9.92 -1.19 12.86
N ARG A 121 10.72 -0.82 13.87
CA ARG A 121 12.18 -0.75 13.77
C ARG A 121 12.78 -2.14 13.59
N ALA A 122 13.81 -2.24 12.75
CA ALA A 122 14.59 -3.47 12.65
C ALA A 122 15.24 -3.77 14.01
N GLY A 123 15.12 -5.01 14.48
CA GLY A 123 15.73 -5.46 15.74
C GLY A 123 15.02 -5.05 17.04
N HIS A 124 13.80 -4.47 16.98
CA HIS A 124 12.98 -4.28 18.18
C HIS A 124 11.96 -5.43 18.30
N PRO A 125 11.76 -6.02 19.50
CA PRO A 125 10.85 -7.16 19.69
C PRO A 125 9.42 -6.87 19.20
#